data_AF-A0A529N7Z4-F1
#
_entry.id   AF-A0A529N7Z4-F1
#
_cell.length_a   1.000
_cell.length_b   1.000
_cell.length_c   1.000
_cell.angle_alpha   90.00
_cell.angle_beta   90.00
_cell.angle_gamma   90.00
#
_symmetry.space_group_name_H-M   'P 1'
#
loop_
_entity.id
_entity.type
_entity.pdbx_description
1 polymer ?
#
loop_
_entity_poly.entity_id
_entity_poly.type
_entity_poly.pdbx_seq_one_letter_code
_entity_poly.pdbx_strand_id
1 'polypeptide(L)'
;ARAVRRNGKVPAVIYGDKQPPLAIALTYKDIYYKIHGGGFLTTIATIDVDGKKIQVLPKDFQLDPVKDFPVHVDFLRIGKDTEV
;
A
#
# COMPACT_ATOMS: atom_id res chain seq x y z
N ALA A 1 -0.97 -7.42 -17.85
CA ALA A 1 -1.79 -6.60 -16.94
C ALA A 1 -2.99 -7.32 -16.26
N ARG A 2 -3.42 -8.54 -16.65
CA ARG A 2 -4.53 -9.26 -15.96
C ARG A 2 -4.08 -10.36 -14.97
N ALA A 3 -2.79 -10.71 -14.94
CA ALA A 3 -2.28 -11.84 -14.16
C ALA A 3 -2.12 -11.55 -12.64
N VAL A 4 -1.84 -10.30 -12.26
CA VAL A 4 -1.59 -9.94 -10.84
C VAL A 4 -2.85 -10.09 -9.99
N ARG A 5 -4.02 -9.77 -10.55
CA ARG A 5 -5.33 -9.91 -9.88
C ARG A 5 -5.76 -11.35 -9.65
N ARG A 6 -5.23 -12.31 -10.45
CA ARG A 6 -5.57 -13.74 -10.32
C ARG A 6 -4.78 -14.45 -9.21
N ASN A 7 -3.72 -13.82 -8.69
CA ASN A 7 -2.79 -14.41 -7.73
C ASN A 7 -2.95 -13.88 -6.28
N GLY A 8 -4.07 -13.21 -5.97
CA GLY A 8 -4.27 -12.62 -4.64
C GLY A 8 -3.24 -11.54 -4.31
N LYS A 9 -2.82 -10.75 -5.32
CA LYS A 9 -1.94 -9.59 -5.13
C LYS A 9 -2.70 -8.30 -5.39
N VAL A 10 -2.55 -7.35 -4.48
CA VAL A 10 -3.16 -6.02 -4.53
C VAL A 10 -2.12 -5.05 -5.08
N PRO A 11 -2.40 -4.36 -6.19
CA PRO A 11 -1.54 -3.28 -6.67
C PRO A 11 -1.58 -2.12 -5.68
N ALA A 12 -0.41 -1.59 -5.40
CA ALA A 12 -0.24 -0.47 -4.51
C ALA A 12 0.74 0.54 -5.12
N VAL A 13 0.48 1.83 -4.91
CA VAL A 13 1.34 2.90 -5.44
C VAL A 13 1.92 3.65 -4.27
N ILE A 14 3.25 3.72 -4.23
CA ILE A 14 3.98 4.57 -3.29
C ILE A 14 4.33 5.87 -4.02
N TYR A 15 3.84 7.01 -3.53
CA TYR A 15 4.21 8.33 -4.05
C TYR A 15 4.67 9.25 -2.91
N GLY A 16 5.28 10.38 -3.25
CA GLY A 16 5.73 11.38 -2.27
C GLY A 16 7.26 11.47 -2.15
N ASP A 17 7.71 12.26 -1.18
CA ASP A 17 9.14 12.49 -0.86
C ASP A 17 9.97 12.98 -2.06
N LYS A 18 9.37 13.74 -3.00
CA LYS A 18 10.01 14.21 -4.26
C LYS A 18 10.60 13.09 -5.13
N GLN A 19 10.19 11.84 -4.90
CA GLN A 19 10.65 10.67 -5.63
C GLN A 19 9.59 10.19 -6.63
N PRO A 20 10.00 9.51 -7.72
CA PRO A 20 9.07 8.99 -8.70
C PRO A 20 8.10 7.97 -8.07
N PRO A 21 6.83 7.95 -8.51
CA PRO A 21 5.84 7.01 -8.00
C PRO A 21 6.28 5.57 -8.30
N LEU A 22 6.19 4.72 -7.29
CA LEU A 22 6.66 3.36 -7.32
C LEU A 22 5.48 2.41 -7.19
N ALA A 23 5.17 1.70 -8.28
CA ALA A 23 4.13 0.68 -8.28
C ALA A 23 4.67 -0.62 -7.69
N ILE A 24 4.09 -1.04 -6.57
CA ILE A 24 4.40 -2.29 -5.87
C ILE A 24 3.20 -3.23 -5.92
N ALA A 25 3.46 -4.53 -5.75
CA ALA A 25 2.41 -5.52 -5.63
C ALA A 25 2.53 -6.19 -4.26
N LEU A 26 1.54 -5.98 -3.41
CA LEU A 26 1.47 -6.55 -2.07
C LEU A 26 0.54 -7.76 -2.06
N THR A 27 0.72 -8.66 -1.10
CA THR A 27 -0.18 -9.80 -0.94
C THR A 27 -1.51 -9.33 -0.36
N TYR A 28 -2.61 -9.81 -0.93
CA TYR A 28 -3.97 -9.51 -0.48
C TYR A 28 -4.17 -9.80 1.00
N LYS A 29 -3.68 -10.94 1.46
CA LYS A 29 -3.87 -11.42 2.84
C LYS A 29 -3.35 -10.39 3.85
N ASP A 30 -2.14 -9.89 3.66
CA ASP A 30 -1.51 -8.90 4.54
C ASP A 30 -2.29 -7.58 4.57
N ILE A 31 -2.73 -7.08 3.41
CA ILE A 31 -3.52 -5.85 3.32
C ILE A 31 -4.90 -6.03 3.93
N TYR A 32 -5.56 -7.14 3.63
CA TYR A 32 -6.90 -7.45 4.12
C TYR A 32 -6.93 -7.48 5.65
N TYR A 33 -6.00 -8.21 6.28
CA TYR A 33 -5.90 -8.24 7.74
C TYR A 33 -5.54 -6.89 8.35
N LYS A 34 -4.67 -6.10 7.70
CA LYS A 34 -4.34 -4.77 8.21
C LYS A 34 -5.50 -3.78 8.12
N ILE A 35 -6.27 -3.81 7.03
CA ILE A 35 -7.48 -2.98 6.87
C ILE A 35 -8.53 -3.38 7.90
N HIS A 36 -8.81 -4.68 8.04
CA HIS A 36 -9.83 -5.20 8.97
C HIS A 36 -9.40 -5.14 10.43
N GLY A 37 -8.09 -5.13 10.71
CA GLY A 37 -7.54 -4.99 12.06
C GLY A 37 -7.73 -3.60 12.67
N GLY A 38 -8.15 -2.61 11.87
CA GLY A 38 -8.31 -1.23 12.30
C GLY A 38 -6.99 -0.45 12.33
N GLY A 39 -7.08 0.87 12.12
CA GLY A 39 -5.90 1.74 12.16
C GLY A 39 -4.97 1.65 10.94
N PHE A 40 -5.42 1.09 9.81
CA PHE A 40 -4.58 1.00 8.61
C PHE A 40 -4.10 2.36 8.12
N LEU A 41 -5.00 3.34 8.03
CA LEU A 41 -4.69 4.71 7.59
C LEU A 41 -3.80 5.49 8.57
N THR A 42 -3.65 5.01 9.81
CA THR A 42 -2.85 5.67 10.86
C THR A 42 -1.57 4.91 11.18
N THR A 43 -1.38 3.72 10.61
CA THR A 43 -0.22 2.87 10.90
C THR A 43 0.85 3.06 9.83
N ILE A 44 2.03 3.51 10.25
CA ILE A 44 3.20 3.56 9.38
C ILE A 44 3.64 2.13 9.05
N ALA A 45 3.68 1.80 7.76
CA ALA A 45 4.20 0.54 7.26
C ALA A 45 5.62 0.74 6.74
N THR A 46 6.50 -0.24 6.97
CA THR A 46 7.81 -0.29 6.31
C THR A 46 7.73 -1.32 5.20
N ILE A 47 7.97 -0.90 3.97
CA ILE A 47 7.99 -1.76 2.80
C ILE A 47 9.44 -1.87 2.33
N ASP A 48 9.93 -3.11 2.22
CA ASP A 48 11.23 -3.38 1.61
C ASP A 48 11.03 -3.55 0.11
N VAL A 49 11.65 -2.67 -0.69
CA VAL A 49 11.67 -2.76 -2.15
C VAL A 49 13.11 -2.81 -2.60
N ASP A 50 13.51 -3.90 -3.27
CA ASP A 50 14.87 -4.09 -3.78
C ASP A 50 15.96 -3.88 -2.70
N GLY A 51 15.70 -4.30 -1.46
CA GLY A 51 16.63 -4.14 -0.32
C GLY A 51 16.63 -2.75 0.32
N LYS A 52 15.78 -1.83 -0.15
CA LYS A 52 15.56 -0.52 0.47
C LYS A 52 14.31 -0.55 1.32
N LYS A 53 14.48 -0.36 2.63
CA LYS A 53 13.38 -0.15 3.57
C LYS A 53 12.83 1.27 3.41
N ILE A 54 11.59 1.37 2.95
CA ILE A 54 10.89 2.62 2.73
C ILE A 54 9.74 2.68 3.74
N GLN A 55 9.71 3.73 4.55
CA GLN A 55 8.57 4.00 5.41
C GLN A 55 7.46 4.67 4.59
N VAL A 56 6.26 4.13 4.71
CA VAL A 56 5.08 4.59 3.99
C VAL A 56 3.87 4.68 4.92
N LEU A 57 3.03 5.66 4.69
CA LEU A 57 1.74 5.84 5.35
C LEU A 57 0.62 5.54 4.35
N PRO A 58 -0.31 4.64 4.65
CA PRO A 58 -1.49 4.44 3.82
C PRO A 58 -2.34 5.71 3.83
N LYS A 59 -2.51 6.34 2.67
CA LYS A 59 -3.30 7.57 2.54
C LYS A 59 -4.75 7.25 2.21
N ASP A 60 -4.96 6.34 1.27
CA ASP A 60 -6.26 5.92 0.81
C ASP A 60 -6.24 4.46 0.37
N PHE A 61 -7.40 3.81 0.37
CA PHE A 61 -7.53 2.46 -0.16
C PHE A 61 -8.88 2.32 -0.85
N GLN A 62 -8.88 1.58 -1.97
CA GLN A 62 -10.07 1.29 -2.73
C GLN A 62 -10.52 -0.13 -2.44
N LEU A 63 -11.74 -0.28 -1.94
CA LEU A 63 -12.42 -1.58 -1.82
C LEU A 63 -13.36 -1.79 -2.99
N ASP A 64 -13.51 -3.04 -3.40
CA ASP A 64 -14.53 -3.44 -4.35
C ASP A 64 -15.90 -3.47 -3.64
N PRO A 65 -16.91 -2.76 -4.16
CA PRO A 65 -18.19 -2.61 -3.48
C PRO A 65 -19.05 -3.89 -3.48
N VAL A 66 -18.69 -4.90 -4.27
CA VAL A 66 -19.49 -6.14 -4.41
C VAL A 66 -18.88 -7.28 -3.62
N LYS A 67 -17.55 -7.34 -3.55
CA LYS A 67 -16.82 -8.47 -2.96
C LYS A 67 -15.91 -8.08 -1.79
N ASP A 68 -15.95 -6.81 -1.36
CA ASP A 68 -15.19 -6.27 -0.22
C ASP A 68 -13.67 -6.56 -0.28
N PHE A 69 -13.12 -6.69 -1.48
CA PHE A 69 -11.68 -6.89 -1.65
C PHE A 69 -10.96 -5.57 -1.87
N PRO A 70 -9.78 -5.33 -1.25
CA PRO A 70 -8.90 -4.24 -1.66
C PRO A 70 -8.48 -4.38 -3.12
N VAL A 71 -8.91 -3.41 -3.93
CA VAL A 71 -8.60 -3.27 -5.36
C VAL A 71 -7.29 -2.52 -5.56
N HIS A 72 -7.09 -1.48 -4.76
CA HIS A 72 -5.95 -0.57 -4.85
C HIS A 72 -5.62 0.02 -3.47
N VAL A 73 -4.34 0.30 -3.22
CA VAL A 73 -3.91 1.03 -2.02
C VAL A 73 -2.90 2.10 -2.40
N ASP A 74 -3.13 3.28 -1.85
CA ASP A 74 -2.30 4.46 -2.02
C ASP A 74 -1.44 4.69 -0.78
N PHE A 75 -0.13 4.66 -0.98
CA PHE A 75 0.86 4.84 0.06
C PHE A 75 1.62 6.14 -0.16
N LEU A 76 1.68 6.96 0.89
CA LEU A 76 2.52 8.14 0.94
C LEU A 76 3.89 7.76 1.53
N ARG A 77 4.96 8.02 0.80
CA ARG A 77 6.33 7.87 1.33
C ARG A 77 6.59 8.93 2.40
N ILE A 78 7.05 8.48 3.55
CA ILE A 78 7.46 9.35 4.66
C ILE A 78 8.98 9.33 4.72
N GLY A 79 9.60 10.46 4.38
CA GLY A 79 11.02 10.67 4.64
C GLY A 79 11.25 11.06 6.10
N LYS A 80 12.50 10.97 6.59
CA LYS A 80 12.90 11.52 7.90
C LYS A 80 12.62 13.04 8.02
N ASP A 81 12.40 13.71 6.90
CA ASP A 81 12.15 15.15 6.77
C ASP A 81 10.67 15.50 6.52
N THR A 82 9.77 14.50 6.45
CA THR A 82 8.35 14.78 6.22
C THR A 82 7.66 15.00 7.58
N GLU A 83 7.54 16.27 7.98
CA GLU A 83 6.62 16.68 9.05
C GLU A 83 5.20 16.22 8.72
N VAL A 84 4.57 15.56 9.69
CA VAL A 84 3.18 15.06 9.64
C VAL A 84 2.27 16.07 10.32
#